data_AF-A0A939B0K0-F1
#
_entry.id   AF-A0A939B0K0-F1
#
_cell.length_a   1.000
_cell.length_b   1.000
_cell.length_c   1.000
_cell.angle_alpha   90.00
_cell.angle_beta   90.00
_cell.angle_gamma   90.00
#
_symmetry.space_group_name_H-M   'P 1'
#
loop_
_entity.id
_entity.type
_entity.pdbx_description
1 polymer ?
#
loop_
_entity_poly.entity_id
_entity_poly.type
_entity_poly.pdbx_seq_one_letter_code
_entity_poly.pdbx_strand_id
1 'polypeptide(L)'
;TADANVCLYPEVAGTLCSWLERQFGMACIRMVPIGIGATVAFLREVHSVLDLELPAELEPGADGVCEAERRSRLPWYSRSVDSTYLTGKRVFVFGDATHAIAAARIASRELGFQVVGLGSYSREQAREVRAAAAELGLEALISDDYLAVEAAIAEAAPELVLGTQMERHSAKRLGIPCAVISTPLHVQDVPARYAPQMGWEGANVIFDSWVHPLMMGLEEHLIGMFRHDFEFVDGHRSHLGDGAPVAAPAEASPAPAMAAAAGVGLSWSPEGEAELAKIPFFVRGKVRKNTETYARERGLAVIDSEALYEAKAHFSR
;
A
#
# COMPACT_ATOMS: atom_id res chain seq x y z
N THR A 1 -5.70 13.45 39.71
CA THR A 1 -5.76 12.16 38.96
C THR A 1 -6.21 12.48 37.55
N ALA A 2 -5.85 11.66 36.56
CA ALA A 2 -6.33 11.85 35.19
C ALA A 2 -7.82 11.46 35.09
N ASP A 3 -8.58 12.16 34.25
CA ASP A 3 -10.01 11.89 34.02
C ASP A 3 -10.25 10.70 33.09
N ALA A 4 -9.34 10.47 32.13
CA ALA A 4 -9.35 9.32 31.23
C ALA A 4 -7.93 8.93 30.79
N ASN A 5 -7.79 7.71 30.27
CA ASN A 5 -6.56 7.23 29.62
C ASN A 5 -6.69 7.32 28.10
N VAL A 6 -5.58 7.58 27.41
CA VAL A 6 -5.50 7.51 25.93
C VAL A 6 -4.58 6.37 25.54
N CYS A 7 -5.12 5.33 24.90
CA CYS A 7 -4.37 4.17 24.46
C CYS A 7 -3.82 4.38 23.04
N LEU A 8 -2.70 5.11 22.93
CA LEU A 8 -2.10 5.45 21.63
C LEU A 8 -1.49 4.23 20.90
N TYR A 9 -0.97 3.27 21.65
CA TYR A 9 -0.35 2.05 21.12
C TYR A 9 -0.92 0.82 21.85
N PRO A 10 -2.01 0.24 21.35
CA PRO A 10 -2.66 -0.94 21.91
C PRO A 10 -1.72 -2.12 22.18
N GLU A 11 -0.73 -2.34 21.33
CA GLU A 11 0.29 -3.38 21.48
C GLU A 11 1.09 -3.26 22.78
N VAL A 12 1.25 -2.03 23.29
CA VAL A 12 2.05 -1.75 24.50
C VAL A 12 1.15 -1.49 25.70
N ALA A 13 0.10 -0.68 25.52
CA ALA A 13 -0.68 -0.13 26.62
C ALA A 13 -2.08 -0.75 26.75
N GLY A 14 -2.55 -1.53 25.78
CA GLY A 14 -3.94 -2.02 25.73
C GLY A 14 -4.34 -2.84 26.96
N THR A 15 -3.44 -3.72 27.42
CA THR A 15 -3.65 -4.54 28.63
C THR A 15 -3.69 -3.68 29.89
N LEU A 16 -2.81 -2.68 30.00
CA LEU A 16 -2.77 -1.76 31.14
C LEU A 16 -4.04 -0.90 31.20
N CYS A 17 -4.44 -0.31 30.07
CA CYS A 17 -5.66 0.48 29.97
C CYS A 17 -6.90 -0.34 30.38
N SER A 18 -7.01 -1.57 29.89
CA SER A 18 -8.12 -2.47 30.24
C SER A 18 -8.10 -2.93 31.69
N TRP A 19 -6.92 -2.95 32.33
CA TRP A 19 -6.81 -3.20 33.77
C TRP A 19 -7.22 -1.97 34.58
N LEU A 20 -6.77 -0.77 34.21
CA LEU A 20 -7.14 0.49 34.87
C LEU A 20 -8.64 0.75 34.81
N GLU A 21 -9.27 0.44 33.67
CA GLU A 21 -10.71 0.54 33.48
C GLU A 21 -11.47 -0.38 34.45
N ARG A 22 -11.03 -1.64 34.59
CA ARG A 22 -11.67 -2.62 35.49
C ARG A 22 -11.42 -2.36 36.98
N GLN A 23 -10.23 -1.88 37.35
CA GLN A 23 -9.85 -1.72 38.75
C GLN A 23 -10.21 -0.36 39.33
N PHE A 24 -10.16 0.68 38.51
CA PHE A 24 -10.33 2.07 38.96
C PHE A 24 -11.46 2.80 38.27
N GLY A 25 -12.18 2.16 37.34
CA GLY A 25 -13.25 2.81 36.56
C GLY A 25 -12.71 3.92 35.65
N MET A 26 -11.41 3.94 35.36
CA MET A 26 -10.79 4.95 34.51
C MET A 26 -11.11 4.66 33.05
N ALA A 27 -11.97 5.49 32.44
CA ALA A 27 -12.33 5.35 31.04
C ALA A 27 -11.09 5.38 30.13
N CYS A 28 -11.17 4.68 29.00
CA CYS A 28 -10.10 4.60 28.02
C CYS A 28 -10.59 5.00 26.63
N ILE A 29 -9.92 5.98 26.04
CA ILE A 29 -10.03 6.35 24.63
C ILE A 29 -9.16 5.38 23.83
N ARG A 30 -9.74 4.70 22.84
CA ARG A 30 -9.11 3.59 22.11
C ARG A 30 -8.85 3.89 20.64
N MET A 31 -9.45 4.92 20.07
CA MET A 31 -9.19 5.34 18.70
C MET A 31 -7.78 5.91 18.58
N VAL A 32 -6.94 5.27 17.76
CA VAL A 32 -5.59 5.75 17.48
C VAL A 32 -5.65 6.82 16.37
N PRO A 33 -5.18 8.07 16.61
CA PRO A 33 -5.37 9.18 15.69
C PRO A 33 -4.34 9.20 14.54
N ILE A 34 -4.22 8.12 13.78
CA ILE A 34 -3.37 8.04 12.58
C ILE A 34 -4.28 8.12 11.33
N GLY A 35 -4.15 9.22 10.59
CA GLY A 35 -5.02 9.58 9.46
C GLY A 35 -6.04 10.66 9.82
N ILE A 36 -6.62 11.31 8.82
CA ILE A 36 -7.58 12.41 9.01
C ILE A 36 -8.86 11.92 9.66
N GLY A 37 -9.50 10.89 9.09
CA GLY A 37 -10.75 10.36 9.62
C GLY A 37 -10.57 9.78 11.03
N ALA A 38 -9.40 9.20 11.29
CA ALA A 38 -9.00 8.69 12.60
C ALA A 38 -8.89 9.78 13.66
N THR A 39 -8.24 10.89 13.29
CA THR A 39 -8.00 12.01 14.20
C THR A 39 -9.32 12.67 14.57
N VAL A 40 -10.22 12.83 13.60
CA VAL A 40 -11.60 13.31 13.86
C VAL A 40 -12.34 12.35 14.79
N ALA A 41 -12.30 11.04 14.52
CA ALA A 41 -13.00 10.05 15.35
C ALA A 41 -12.43 9.98 16.77
N PHE A 42 -11.11 10.11 16.92
CA PHE A 42 -10.44 10.21 18.21
C PHE A 42 -10.90 11.42 19.01
N LEU A 43 -10.95 12.61 18.40
CA LEU A 43 -11.42 13.81 19.10
C LEU A 43 -12.89 13.68 19.50
N ARG A 44 -13.74 13.10 18.65
CA ARG A 44 -15.13 12.79 19.00
C ARG A 44 -15.22 11.81 20.17
N GLU A 45 -14.39 10.77 20.20
CA GLU A 45 -14.31 9.82 21.32
C GLU A 45 -13.86 10.52 22.62
N VAL A 46 -12.84 11.38 22.55
CA VAL A 46 -12.38 12.19 23.70
C VAL A 46 -13.54 13.01 24.28
N HIS A 47 -14.26 13.73 23.43
CA HIS A 47 -15.39 14.55 23.87
C HIS A 47 -16.52 13.69 24.47
N SER A 48 -16.83 12.55 23.85
CA SER A 48 -17.84 11.62 24.37
C SER A 48 -17.44 11.01 25.71
N VAL A 49 -16.18 10.62 25.90
CA VAL A 49 -15.69 9.97 27.13
C VAL A 49 -15.63 10.95 28.30
N LEU A 50 -15.29 12.21 28.02
CA LEU A 50 -15.14 13.26 29.02
C LEU A 50 -16.41 14.10 29.23
N ASP A 51 -17.50 13.76 28.55
CA ASP A 51 -18.77 14.52 28.57
C ASP A 51 -18.56 16.02 28.25
N LEU A 52 -17.75 16.29 27.23
CA LEU A 52 -17.45 17.63 26.76
C LEU A 52 -18.33 17.98 25.54
N GLU A 53 -18.76 19.24 25.47
CA GLU A 53 -19.46 19.77 24.29
C GLU A 53 -18.61 19.59 23.03
N LEU A 54 -19.20 19.04 21.96
CA LEU A 54 -18.50 18.81 20.71
C LEU A 54 -18.33 20.14 19.94
N PRO A 55 -17.10 20.56 19.59
CA PRO A 55 -16.85 21.75 18.80
C PRO A 55 -17.53 21.66 17.43
N ALA A 56 -18.13 22.76 16.97
CA ALA A 56 -18.79 22.85 15.66
C ALA A 56 -17.88 22.40 14.49
N GLU A 57 -16.58 22.66 14.58
CA GLU A 57 -15.60 22.24 13.55
C GLU A 57 -15.43 20.71 13.43
N LEU A 58 -15.84 19.95 14.44
CA LEU A 58 -15.83 18.48 14.48
C LEU A 58 -17.19 17.89 14.10
N GLU A 59 -18.23 18.70 13.88
CA GLU A 59 -19.50 18.23 13.35
C GLU A 59 -19.35 17.89 11.85
N PRO A 60 -19.88 16.75 11.40
CA PRO A 60 -19.82 16.38 9.99
C PRO A 60 -20.73 17.29 9.15
N GLY A 61 -20.19 17.81 8.04
CA GLY A 61 -20.97 18.49 7.02
C GLY A 61 -21.88 17.55 6.24
N ALA A 62 -22.66 18.09 5.29
CA ALA A 62 -23.58 17.31 4.44
C ALA A 62 -22.85 16.28 3.55
N ASP A 63 -21.58 16.52 3.25
CA ASP A 63 -20.67 15.64 2.51
C ASP A 63 -19.90 14.67 3.42
N GLY A 64 -20.18 14.67 4.72
CA GLY A 64 -19.51 13.84 5.73
C GLY A 64 -18.15 14.37 6.20
N VAL A 65 -17.69 15.49 5.63
CA VAL A 65 -16.39 16.12 5.94
C VAL A 65 -16.60 17.18 7.02
N CYS A 66 -15.74 17.22 8.05
CA CYS A 66 -15.80 18.29 9.05
C CYS A 66 -14.75 19.38 8.82
N GLU A 67 -14.99 20.60 9.33
CA GLU A 67 -14.08 21.74 9.10
C GLU A 67 -12.68 21.50 9.67
N ALA A 68 -12.57 20.76 10.77
CA ALA A 68 -11.32 20.42 11.43
C ALA A 68 -10.33 19.67 10.51
N GLU A 69 -10.80 18.95 9.49
CA GLU A 69 -9.94 18.25 8.53
C GLU A 69 -9.01 19.21 7.78
N ARG A 70 -9.41 20.48 7.61
CA ARG A 70 -8.61 21.54 6.96
C ARG A 70 -7.39 21.97 7.78
N ARG A 71 -7.25 21.51 9.03
CA ARG A 71 -6.04 21.68 9.83
C ARG A 71 -4.87 20.88 9.28
N SER A 72 -5.14 19.88 8.44
CA SER A 72 -4.15 19.19 7.64
C SER A 72 -4.19 19.65 6.18
N ARG A 73 -3.07 19.51 5.49
CA ARG A 73 -2.95 19.76 4.04
C ARG A 73 -3.24 18.49 3.23
N LEU A 74 -3.16 17.29 3.84
CA LEU A 74 -3.42 16.02 3.15
C LEU A 74 -4.74 16.03 2.36
N PRO A 75 -5.89 16.48 2.90
CA PRO A 75 -7.15 16.46 2.14
C PRO A 75 -7.10 17.28 0.86
N TRP A 76 -6.43 18.43 0.87
CA TRP A 76 -6.24 19.25 -0.33
C TRP A 76 -5.27 18.59 -1.31
N TYR A 77 -4.12 18.11 -0.84
CA TYR A 77 -3.15 17.42 -1.69
C TYR A 77 -3.75 16.19 -2.38
N SER A 78 -4.45 15.33 -1.63
CA SER A 78 -5.08 14.12 -2.17
C SER A 78 -6.19 14.42 -3.19
N ARG A 79 -6.95 15.51 -3.00
CA ARG A 79 -8.03 15.92 -3.92
C ARG A 79 -7.54 16.77 -5.09
N SER A 80 -6.27 17.19 -5.10
CA SER A 80 -5.72 18.00 -6.18
C SER A 80 -5.58 17.17 -7.47
N VAL A 81 -5.60 17.86 -8.61
CA VAL A 81 -5.53 17.21 -9.94
C VAL A 81 -4.26 16.37 -10.11
N ASP A 82 -3.17 16.79 -9.46
CA ASP A 82 -1.88 16.09 -9.50
C ASP A 82 -1.92 14.74 -8.79
N SER A 83 -2.88 14.51 -7.89
CA SER A 83 -3.06 13.23 -7.18
C SER A 83 -3.97 12.25 -7.92
N THR A 84 -4.58 12.65 -9.06
CA THR A 84 -5.52 11.79 -9.79
C THR A 84 -4.90 10.44 -10.20
N TYR A 85 -3.61 10.44 -10.57
CA TYR A 85 -2.86 9.23 -10.94
C TYR A 85 -2.65 8.23 -9.79
N LEU A 86 -2.84 8.64 -8.54
CA LEU A 86 -2.79 7.75 -7.37
C LEU A 86 -4.00 6.81 -7.31
N THR A 87 -5.11 7.22 -7.92
CA THR A 87 -6.37 6.48 -7.85
C THR A 87 -6.22 5.07 -8.40
N GLY A 88 -6.56 4.08 -7.59
CA GLY A 88 -6.50 2.67 -7.95
C GLY A 88 -5.10 2.06 -7.97
N LYS A 89 -4.04 2.84 -7.68
CA LYS A 89 -2.69 2.26 -7.52
C LYS A 89 -2.72 1.20 -6.43
N ARG A 90 -2.12 0.05 -6.73
CA ARG A 90 -2.22 -1.14 -5.88
C ARG A 90 -1.21 -1.08 -4.75
N VAL A 91 -1.66 -1.20 -3.51
CA VAL A 91 -0.80 -1.14 -2.33
C VAL A 91 -0.90 -2.40 -1.48
N PHE A 92 0.24 -2.90 -1.03
CA PHE A 92 0.33 -3.96 -0.03
C PHE A 92 0.76 -3.35 1.30
N VAL A 93 0.04 -3.66 2.38
CA VAL A 93 0.24 -3.09 3.71
C VAL A 93 0.65 -4.17 4.71
N PHE A 94 1.74 -3.93 5.45
CA PHE A 94 2.24 -4.84 6.48
C PHE A 94 2.91 -4.10 7.64
N GLY A 95 2.74 -4.57 8.88
CA GLY A 95 3.35 -3.95 10.07
C GLY A 95 2.78 -4.48 11.38
N ASP A 96 2.99 -3.76 12.49
CA ASP A 96 2.15 -3.95 13.67
C ASP A 96 0.67 -3.65 13.33
N ALA A 97 -0.25 -4.15 14.16
CA ALA A 97 -1.67 -4.08 13.86
C ALA A 97 -2.16 -2.62 13.80
N THR A 98 -1.71 -1.79 14.73
CA THR A 98 -2.09 -0.38 14.81
C THR A 98 -1.74 0.38 13.53
N HIS A 99 -0.49 0.31 13.06
CA HIS A 99 -0.10 1.04 11.86
C HIS A 99 -0.64 0.39 10.59
N ALA A 100 -0.71 -0.95 10.52
CA ALA A 100 -1.25 -1.63 9.35
C ALA A 100 -2.74 -1.31 9.11
N ILE A 101 -3.57 -1.34 10.17
CA ILE A 101 -5.00 -0.99 10.09
C ILE A 101 -5.16 0.50 9.73
N ALA A 102 -4.41 1.39 10.38
CA ALA A 102 -4.45 2.80 10.07
C ALA A 102 -4.03 3.09 8.62
N ALA A 103 -2.97 2.42 8.15
CA ALA A 103 -2.48 2.59 6.79
C ALA A 103 -3.44 2.07 5.73
N ALA A 104 -4.07 0.92 5.97
CA ALA A 104 -5.11 0.40 5.07
C ALA A 104 -6.31 1.36 4.97
N ARG A 105 -6.72 1.98 6.08
CA ARG A 105 -7.78 2.99 6.08
C ARG A 105 -7.38 4.26 5.31
N ILE A 106 -6.18 4.79 5.55
CA ILE A 106 -5.70 6.00 4.85
C ILE A 106 -5.56 5.71 3.36
N ALA A 107 -4.92 4.59 3.00
CA ALA A 107 -4.73 4.18 1.61
C ALA A 107 -6.06 4.11 0.85
N SER A 108 -7.05 3.40 1.40
CA SER A 108 -8.34 3.18 0.73
C SER A 108 -9.28 4.39 0.77
N ARG A 109 -9.35 5.11 1.89
CA ARG A 109 -10.37 6.16 2.11
C ARG A 109 -9.86 7.59 1.95
N GLU A 110 -8.56 7.82 2.10
CA GLU A 110 -7.98 9.17 2.10
C GLU A 110 -7.08 9.43 0.87
N LEU A 111 -6.44 8.41 0.30
CA LEU A 111 -5.51 8.54 -0.85
C LEU A 111 -6.02 7.89 -2.14
N GLY A 112 -7.09 7.10 -2.08
CA GLY A 112 -7.68 6.45 -3.26
C GLY A 112 -6.89 5.26 -3.80
N PHE A 113 -5.96 4.69 -3.03
CA PHE A 113 -5.26 3.46 -3.39
C PHE A 113 -6.19 2.23 -3.31
N GLN A 114 -5.90 1.23 -4.15
CA GLN A 114 -6.50 -0.10 -4.01
C GLN A 114 -5.61 -0.95 -3.09
N VAL A 115 -6.07 -1.23 -1.87
CA VAL A 115 -5.38 -2.18 -0.98
C VAL A 115 -5.56 -3.59 -1.55
N VAL A 116 -4.44 -4.25 -1.87
CA VAL A 116 -4.43 -5.61 -2.47
C VAL A 116 -3.85 -6.67 -1.54
N GLY A 117 -3.38 -6.26 -0.38
CA GLY A 117 -2.94 -7.13 0.70
C GLY A 117 -2.83 -6.35 2.00
N LEU A 118 -3.28 -6.96 3.09
CA LEU A 118 -3.18 -6.43 4.44
C LEU A 118 -2.71 -7.53 5.37
N GLY A 119 -1.65 -7.28 6.13
CA GLY A 119 -1.15 -8.24 7.10
C GLY A 119 -0.49 -7.60 8.30
N SER A 120 -0.22 -8.43 9.30
CA SER A 120 0.49 -8.03 10.50
C SER A 120 1.26 -9.19 11.14
N TYR A 121 2.38 -8.86 11.78
CA TYR A 121 3.09 -9.79 12.67
C TYR A 121 2.51 -9.81 14.09
N SER A 122 1.64 -8.85 14.45
CA SER A 122 1.05 -8.73 15.78
C SER A 122 -0.09 -9.74 15.98
N ARG A 123 0.26 -10.95 16.42
CA ARG A 123 -0.70 -12.05 16.62
C ARG A 123 -1.78 -11.74 17.67
N GLU A 124 -1.46 -10.92 18.67
CA GLU A 124 -2.39 -10.56 19.75
C GLU A 124 -3.59 -9.72 19.24
N GLN A 125 -3.38 -8.93 18.19
CA GLN A 125 -4.38 -8.07 17.54
C GLN A 125 -4.86 -8.65 16.19
N ALA A 126 -4.68 -9.97 15.97
CA ALA A 126 -5.04 -10.62 14.72
C ALA A 126 -6.53 -10.51 14.39
N ARG A 127 -7.41 -10.41 15.40
CA ARG A 127 -8.85 -10.27 15.21
C ARG A 127 -9.19 -8.94 14.55
N GLU A 128 -8.57 -7.86 15.02
CA GLU A 128 -8.74 -6.50 14.55
C GLU A 128 -8.22 -6.36 13.12
N VAL A 129 -7.05 -6.93 12.83
CA VAL A 129 -6.48 -6.92 11.47
C VAL A 129 -7.36 -7.71 10.49
N ARG A 130 -7.89 -8.87 10.90
CA ARG A 130 -8.84 -9.65 10.09
C ARG A 130 -10.13 -8.90 9.81
N ALA A 131 -10.66 -8.18 10.79
CA ALA A 131 -11.85 -7.35 10.59
C ALA A 131 -11.58 -6.23 9.57
N ALA A 132 -10.45 -5.53 9.69
CA ALA A 132 -10.05 -4.50 8.74
C ALA A 132 -9.83 -5.05 7.32
N ALA A 133 -9.23 -6.24 7.18
CA ALA A 133 -9.05 -6.90 5.88
C ALA A 133 -10.40 -7.30 5.26
N ALA A 134 -11.33 -7.82 6.06
CA ALA A 134 -12.66 -8.20 5.60
C ALA A 134 -13.46 -7.00 5.05
N GLU A 135 -13.34 -5.81 5.66
CA GLU A 135 -13.94 -4.58 5.12
C GLU A 135 -13.42 -4.21 3.72
N LEU A 136 -12.21 -4.67 3.38
CA LEU A 136 -11.57 -4.47 2.08
C LEU A 136 -11.77 -5.64 1.12
N GLY A 137 -12.48 -6.69 1.53
CA GLY A 137 -12.65 -7.92 0.76
C GLY A 137 -11.37 -8.76 0.65
N LEU A 138 -10.47 -8.66 1.63
CA LEU A 138 -9.18 -9.35 1.67
C LEU A 138 -9.14 -10.38 2.80
N GLU A 139 -8.30 -11.39 2.62
CA GLU A 139 -7.86 -12.25 3.72
C GLU A 139 -6.62 -11.64 4.38
N ALA A 140 -6.64 -11.50 5.71
CA ALA A 140 -5.52 -10.93 6.44
C ALA A 140 -4.34 -11.91 6.55
N LEU A 141 -3.15 -11.46 6.18
CA LEU A 141 -1.91 -12.21 6.39
C LEU A 141 -1.38 -12.00 7.82
N ILE A 142 -1.59 -12.99 8.69
CA ILE A 142 -1.03 -12.97 10.05
C ILE A 142 0.21 -13.86 10.09
N SER A 143 1.40 -13.26 10.07
CA SER A 143 2.67 -13.98 9.98
C SER A 143 3.84 -13.19 10.58
N ASP A 144 4.78 -13.88 11.21
CA ASP A 144 6.10 -13.38 11.57
C ASP A 144 7.22 -13.96 10.66
N ASP A 145 6.86 -14.81 9.70
CA ASP A 145 7.75 -15.33 8.68
C ASP A 145 7.86 -14.36 7.49
N TYR A 146 9.02 -13.72 7.34
CA TYR A 146 9.28 -12.76 6.27
C TYR A 146 9.24 -13.39 4.87
N LEU A 147 9.50 -14.71 4.73
CA LEU A 147 9.41 -15.40 3.44
C LEU A 147 7.95 -15.54 2.99
N ALA A 148 7.05 -15.83 3.93
CA ALA A 148 5.62 -15.84 3.65
C ALA A 148 5.11 -14.44 3.26
N VAL A 149 5.61 -13.38 3.91
CA VAL A 149 5.28 -11.99 3.56
C VAL A 149 5.81 -11.62 2.18
N GLU A 150 7.06 -11.96 1.86
CA GLU A 150 7.63 -11.73 0.54
C GLU A 150 6.87 -12.47 -0.56
N ALA A 151 6.50 -13.74 -0.32
CA ALA A 151 5.69 -14.52 -1.25
C ALA A 151 4.32 -13.86 -1.49
N ALA A 152 3.65 -13.39 -0.44
CA ALA A 152 2.37 -12.69 -0.56
C ALA A 152 2.48 -11.35 -1.29
N ILE A 153 3.56 -10.58 -1.07
CA ILE A 153 3.84 -9.35 -1.82
C ILE A 153 4.04 -9.68 -3.30
N ALA A 154 4.88 -10.66 -3.60
CA ALA A 154 5.11 -11.11 -4.97
C ALA A 154 3.81 -11.59 -5.61
N GLU A 155 2.98 -12.34 -4.87
CA GLU A 155 1.66 -12.84 -5.29
C GLU A 155 0.70 -11.70 -5.63
N ALA A 156 0.59 -10.70 -4.77
CA ALA A 156 -0.27 -9.55 -4.99
C ALA A 156 0.23 -8.65 -6.14
N ALA A 157 1.53 -8.62 -6.42
CA ALA A 157 2.16 -7.73 -7.41
C ALA A 157 1.72 -6.25 -7.27
N PRO A 158 1.92 -5.62 -6.09
CA PRO A 158 1.53 -4.24 -5.84
C PRO A 158 2.44 -3.24 -6.57
N GLU A 159 1.97 -2.00 -6.66
CA GLU A 159 2.72 -0.84 -7.15
C GLU A 159 3.43 -0.09 -6.01
N LEU A 160 3.02 -0.33 -4.76
CA LEU A 160 3.61 0.24 -3.55
C LEU A 160 3.54 -0.76 -2.40
N VAL A 161 4.61 -0.85 -1.61
CA VAL A 161 4.62 -1.56 -0.33
C VAL A 161 4.70 -0.54 0.80
N LEU A 162 3.73 -0.59 1.71
CA LEU A 162 3.74 0.15 2.97
C LEU A 162 4.03 -0.85 4.09
N GLY A 163 5.27 -0.88 4.56
CA GLY A 163 5.79 -2.01 5.31
C GLY A 163 6.70 -1.64 6.48
N THR A 164 7.45 -2.62 6.96
CA THR A 164 8.56 -2.42 7.91
C THR A 164 9.88 -2.29 7.15
N GLN A 165 10.99 -2.20 7.89
CA GLN A 165 12.32 -2.29 7.28
C GLN A 165 12.57 -3.65 6.59
N MET A 166 11.88 -4.73 7.01
CA MET A 166 11.98 -6.03 6.34
C MET A 166 11.32 -6.01 4.96
N GLU A 167 10.12 -5.41 4.85
CA GLU A 167 9.43 -5.26 3.58
C GLU A 167 10.19 -4.36 2.62
N ARG A 168 10.96 -3.37 3.12
CA ARG A 168 11.89 -2.60 2.28
C ARG A 168 12.90 -3.50 1.57
N HIS A 169 13.41 -4.54 2.23
CA HIS A 169 14.32 -5.50 1.60
C HIS A 169 13.62 -6.35 0.54
N SER A 170 12.42 -6.85 0.83
CA SER A 170 11.62 -7.64 -0.12
C SER A 170 11.21 -6.80 -1.34
N ALA A 171 10.71 -5.59 -1.12
CA ALA A 171 10.35 -4.64 -2.17
C ALA A 171 11.55 -4.27 -3.06
N LYS A 172 12.75 -4.09 -2.47
CA LYS A 172 13.99 -3.87 -3.24
C LYS A 172 14.31 -5.05 -4.15
N ARG A 173 14.18 -6.29 -3.68
CA ARG A 173 14.39 -7.49 -4.51
C ARG A 173 13.37 -7.60 -5.64
N LEU A 174 12.13 -7.20 -5.38
CA LEU A 174 11.03 -7.24 -6.33
C LEU A 174 10.94 -6.00 -7.25
N GLY A 175 11.79 -4.99 -7.04
CA GLY A 175 11.75 -3.73 -7.80
C GLY A 175 10.55 -2.83 -7.51
N ILE A 176 9.90 -2.99 -6.35
CA ILE A 176 8.66 -2.28 -5.99
C ILE A 176 8.99 -1.05 -5.10
N PRO A 177 8.39 0.13 -5.35
CA PRO A 177 8.42 1.25 -4.41
C PRO A 177 8.02 0.84 -2.98
N CYS A 178 8.68 1.40 -1.97
CA CYS A 178 8.40 1.08 -0.56
C CYS A 178 8.51 2.31 0.35
N ALA A 179 7.59 2.43 1.30
CA ALA A 179 7.70 3.32 2.45
C ALA A 179 7.58 2.52 3.76
N VAL A 180 8.34 2.93 4.78
CA VAL A 180 8.27 2.32 6.12
C VAL A 180 7.16 3.00 6.91
N ILE A 181 6.24 2.21 7.45
CA ILE A 181 5.07 2.68 8.24
C ILE A 181 5.06 2.16 9.67
N SER A 182 5.86 1.14 9.98
CA SER A 182 5.83 0.44 11.25
C SER A 182 7.20 -0.11 11.61
N THR A 183 7.38 -0.43 12.89
CA THR A 183 8.55 -1.17 13.37
C THR A 183 8.52 -2.63 12.87
N PRO A 184 9.65 -3.35 12.81
CA PRO A 184 11.02 -2.89 13.04
C PRO A 184 11.49 -1.86 12.01
N LEU A 185 12.28 -0.90 12.49
CA LEU A 185 12.75 0.26 11.73
C LEU A 185 14.27 0.40 11.80
N HIS A 186 14.86 1.31 11.02
CA HIS A 186 16.30 1.64 11.10
C HIS A 186 16.52 3.11 11.49
N VAL A 187 17.78 3.52 11.72
CA VAL A 187 18.12 4.89 12.20
C VAL A 187 17.53 6.02 11.34
N GLN A 188 17.30 5.77 10.04
CA GLN A 188 16.68 6.72 9.11
C GLN A 188 15.23 7.08 9.50
N ASP A 189 14.55 6.17 10.18
CA ASP A 189 13.15 6.28 10.60
C ASP A 189 13.05 6.88 12.02
N VAL A 190 14.18 7.32 12.60
CA VAL A 190 14.26 8.10 13.84
C VAL A 190 14.88 9.47 13.54
N PRO A 191 14.17 10.32 12.78
CA PRO A 191 14.78 11.52 12.22
C PRO A 191 14.93 12.64 13.25
N ALA A 192 15.88 13.54 13.00
CA ALA A 192 16.04 14.76 13.80
C ALA A 192 14.89 15.78 13.61
N ARG A 193 14.24 15.76 12.43
CA ARG A 193 13.09 16.63 12.14
C ARG A 193 11.83 16.15 12.85
N TYR A 194 10.87 17.05 13.03
CA TYR A 194 9.52 16.66 13.46
C TYR A 194 8.86 15.79 12.38
N ALA A 195 8.54 14.54 12.72
CA ALA A 195 7.98 13.56 11.79
C ALA A 195 6.91 12.67 12.47
N PRO A 196 5.80 13.25 12.97
CA PRO A 196 4.73 12.47 13.56
C PRO A 196 4.04 11.57 12.53
N GLN A 197 3.34 10.53 13.00
CA GLN A 197 2.36 9.77 12.22
C GLN A 197 0.92 10.08 12.68
N MET A 198 0.75 10.59 13.91
CA MET A 198 -0.54 10.92 14.50
C MET A 198 -0.94 12.37 14.25
N GLY A 199 -2.25 12.62 14.22
CA GLY A 199 -2.85 13.94 14.12
C GLY A 199 -2.71 14.61 12.76
N TRP A 200 -3.02 15.90 12.71
CA TRP A 200 -3.10 16.68 11.46
C TRP A 200 -1.76 16.79 10.72
N GLU A 201 -0.67 16.98 11.45
CA GLU A 201 0.67 17.01 10.87
C GLU A 201 1.17 15.62 10.49
N GLY A 202 0.78 14.59 11.25
CA GLY A 202 1.08 13.20 10.90
C GLY A 202 0.51 12.83 9.54
N ALA A 203 -0.70 13.29 9.22
CA ALA A 203 -1.28 13.14 7.90
C ALA A 203 -0.44 13.83 6.79
N ASN A 204 0.11 15.02 7.03
CA ASN A 204 0.99 15.69 6.05
C ASN A 204 2.26 14.86 5.79
N VAL A 205 2.91 14.39 6.87
CA VAL A 205 4.11 13.55 6.77
C VAL A 205 3.82 12.24 6.05
N ILE A 206 2.66 11.62 6.31
CA ILE A 206 2.20 10.40 5.64
C ILE A 206 2.05 10.62 4.13
N PHE A 207 1.38 11.70 3.72
CA PHE A 207 1.18 12.00 2.30
C PHE A 207 2.53 12.07 1.57
N ASP A 208 3.45 12.89 2.06
CA ASP A 208 4.77 13.05 1.44
C ASP A 208 5.53 11.72 1.42
N SER A 209 5.54 10.98 2.54
CA SER A 209 6.35 9.77 2.68
C SER A 209 5.86 8.60 1.82
N TRP A 210 4.55 8.48 1.61
CA TRP A 210 3.98 7.37 0.86
C TRP A 210 3.90 7.64 -0.64
N VAL A 211 3.77 8.91 -1.03
CA VAL A 211 3.73 9.30 -2.44
C VAL A 211 5.13 9.42 -3.03
N HIS A 212 6.13 9.88 -2.25
CA HIS A 212 7.49 10.11 -2.75
C HIS A 212 8.16 8.91 -3.46
N PRO A 213 8.01 7.65 -3.01
CA PRO A 213 8.63 6.49 -3.69
C PRO A 213 8.02 6.16 -5.06
N LEU A 214 6.80 6.63 -5.34
CA LEU A 214 6.11 6.40 -6.60
C LEU A 214 6.75 7.20 -7.72
N MET A 215 6.62 6.70 -8.95
CA MET A 215 6.98 7.46 -10.14
C MET A 215 6.01 8.62 -10.32
N MET A 216 6.52 9.81 -10.68
CA MET A 216 5.69 11.00 -10.82
C MET A 216 4.78 10.92 -12.06
N GLY A 217 3.57 11.49 -11.99
CA GLY A 217 2.54 11.27 -13.02
C GLY A 217 2.92 11.67 -14.46
N LEU A 218 3.78 12.69 -14.64
CA LEU A 218 4.31 13.06 -15.96
C LEU A 218 5.33 12.04 -16.48
N GLU A 219 6.24 11.61 -15.62
CA GLU A 219 7.24 10.59 -15.92
C GLU A 219 6.57 9.25 -16.27
N GLU A 220 5.52 8.89 -15.53
CA GLU A 220 4.69 7.72 -15.78
C GLU A 220 4.06 7.73 -17.19
N HIS A 221 3.51 8.87 -17.60
CA HIS A 221 2.96 9.05 -18.94
C HIS A 221 4.04 9.00 -20.03
N LEU A 222 5.17 9.67 -19.81
CA LEU A 222 6.26 9.76 -20.79
C LEU A 222 6.92 8.41 -21.05
N ILE A 223 7.21 7.61 -20.01
CA ILE A 223 7.75 6.25 -20.18
C ILE A 223 6.75 5.34 -20.90
N GLY A 224 5.45 5.52 -20.65
CA GLY A 224 4.41 4.82 -21.39
C GLY A 224 4.43 5.11 -22.90
N MET A 225 4.66 6.39 -23.28
CA MET A 225 4.63 6.89 -24.65
C MET A 225 5.95 6.72 -25.41
N PHE A 226 7.10 6.90 -24.75
CA PHE A 226 8.43 7.02 -25.38
C PHE A 226 9.43 5.99 -24.84
N ARG A 227 9.16 4.70 -25.10
CA ARG A 227 9.94 3.56 -24.55
C ARG A 227 11.37 3.40 -25.04
N HIS A 228 11.79 4.20 -26.01
CA HIS A 228 13.11 4.09 -26.65
C HIS A 228 14.01 5.29 -26.31
N ASP A 229 13.66 6.03 -25.26
CA ASP A 229 14.51 7.10 -24.74
C ASP A 229 15.75 6.49 -24.06
N PHE A 230 16.92 7.11 -24.24
CA PHE A 230 18.19 6.61 -23.68
C PHE A 230 18.37 7.05 -22.22
N GLU A 231 17.65 8.08 -21.77
CA GLU A 231 17.71 8.64 -20.42
C GLU A 231 16.50 8.17 -19.60
N PHE A 232 15.30 8.14 -20.19
CA PHE A 232 14.05 7.71 -19.53
C PHE A 232 13.64 6.28 -19.92
N VAL A 233 14.34 5.30 -19.35
CA VAL A 233 14.10 3.88 -19.61
C VAL A 233 13.03 3.27 -18.67
N ASP A 234 12.46 2.14 -19.08
CA ASP A 234 11.41 1.44 -18.31
C ASP A 234 11.88 1.08 -16.88
N GLY A 235 11.12 1.53 -15.87
CA GLY A 235 11.45 1.36 -14.45
C GLY A 235 12.30 2.47 -13.84
N HIS A 236 12.77 3.44 -14.63
CA HIS A 236 13.52 4.60 -14.13
C HIS A 236 12.62 5.59 -13.38
N ARG A 237 13.18 6.24 -12.35
CA ARG A 237 12.52 7.24 -11.50
C ARG A 237 13.47 8.41 -11.30
N SER A 238 13.49 9.31 -12.26
CA SER A 238 14.40 10.45 -12.36
C SER A 238 14.35 11.38 -11.14
N HIS A 239 13.20 11.52 -10.47
CA HIS A 239 13.08 12.36 -9.27
C HIS A 239 13.86 11.81 -8.06
N LEU A 240 14.26 10.54 -8.09
CA LEU A 240 15.13 9.95 -7.08
C LEU A 240 16.62 10.19 -7.35
N GLY A 241 16.97 10.74 -8.53
CA GLY A 241 18.35 11.09 -8.89
C GLY A 241 19.24 9.90 -9.27
N ASP A 242 18.67 8.70 -9.36
CA ASP A 242 19.38 7.52 -9.85
C ASP A 242 19.61 7.64 -11.37
N GLY A 243 20.77 7.18 -11.85
CA GLY A 243 20.99 7.04 -13.30
C GLY A 243 20.07 5.98 -13.91
N ALA A 244 19.84 6.04 -15.22
CA ALA A 244 19.09 5.01 -15.94
C ALA A 244 19.62 3.61 -15.54
N PRO A 245 18.77 2.65 -15.14
CA PRO A 245 19.21 1.30 -14.82
C PRO A 245 20.03 0.75 -15.99
N VAL A 246 21.29 0.41 -15.73
CA VAL A 246 22.18 -0.16 -16.75
C VAL A 246 21.55 -1.48 -17.15
N ALA A 247 21.03 -1.55 -18.38
CA ALA A 247 20.58 -2.80 -18.96
C ALA A 247 21.73 -3.80 -18.85
N ALA A 248 21.51 -4.90 -18.14
CA ALA A 248 22.44 -6.03 -18.19
C ALA A 248 22.64 -6.36 -19.68
N PRO A 249 23.89 -6.53 -20.17
CA PRO A 249 24.09 -6.87 -21.57
C PRO A 249 23.27 -8.11 -21.87
N ALA A 250 22.41 -8.00 -22.88
CA ALA A 250 21.68 -9.14 -23.41
C ALA A 250 22.72 -10.17 -23.85
N GLU A 251 22.96 -11.19 -23.02
CA GLU A 251 23.65 -12.38 -23.48
C GLU A 251 22.82 -12.90 -24.66
N ALA A 252 23.47 -12.90 -25.83
CA ALA A 252 22.88 -13.37 -27.06
C ALA A 252 22.33 -14.79 -26.84
N SER A 253 21.01 -14.90 -26.79
CA SER A 253 20.34 -16.20 -26.79
C SER A 253 20.77 -16.96 -28.04
N PRO A 254 21.35 -18.17 -27.92
CA PRO A 254 21.60 -19.00 -29.08
C PRO A 254 20.26 -19.37 -29.73
N ALA A 255 20.29 -19.47 -31.07
CA ALA A 255 19.15 -19.79 -31.93
C ALA A 255 18.34 -21.01 -31.44
N PRO A 256 17.02 -21.06 -31.69
CA PRO A 256 16.14 -22.04 -31.08
C PRO A 256 16.43 -23.44 -31.65
N ALA A 257 17.00 -24.31 -30.81
CA ALA A 257 16.94 -25.74 -31.02
C ALA A 257 15.54 -26.21 -30.59
N MET A 258 14.79 -26.80 -31.53
CA MET A 258 13.55 -27.52 -31.24
C MET A 258 13.84 -28.63 -30.21
N ALA A 259 13.49 -28.38 -28.95
CA ALA A 259 13.41 -29.39 -27.92
C ALA A 259 11.94 -29.76 -27.71
N ALA A 260 11.61 -30.99 -28.13
CA ALA A 260 10.32 -31.61 -27.87
C ALA A 260 10.21 -32.01 -26.39
N ALA A 261 9.08 -31.60 -25.79
CA ALA A 261 8.31 -32.18 -24.68
C ALA A 261 9.04 -32.67 -23.41
N ALA A 262 8.76 -31.99 -22.28
CA ALA A 262 8.07 -32.57 -21.12
C ALA A 262 7.89 -31.53 -19.99
N GLY A 263 6.64 -31.12 -19.78
CA GLY A 263 6.19 -30.30 -18.65
C GLY A 263 4.89 -29.59 -19.03
N VAL A 264 3.75 -29.98 -18.45
CA VAL A 264 2.44 -29.34 -18.64
C VAL A 264 2.46 -27.98 -17.93
N GLY A 265 3.20 -27.05 -18.51
CA GLY A 265 3.35 -25.69 -18.05
C GLY A 265 2.82 -24.74 -19.12
N LEU A 266 1.97 -23.82 -18.69
CA LEU A 266 1.54 -22.67 -19.48
C LEU A 266 2.77 -21.90 -19.97
N SER A 267 2.89 -21.65 -21.27
CA SER A 267 4.04 -20.94 -21.86
C SER A 267 3.63 -19.65 -22.56
N TRP A 268 4.52 -18.65 -22.57
CA TRP A 268 4.33 -17.40 -23.30
C TRP A 268 4.94 -17.52 -24.70
N SER A 269 4.22 -17.07 -25.74
CA SER A 269 4.78 -16.95 -27.08
C SER A 269 5.64 -15.68 -27.20
N PRO A 270 6.59 -15.60 -28.15
CA PRO A 270 7.40 -14.39 -28.36
C PRO A 270 6.55 -13.14 -28.62
N GLU A 271 5.43 -13.30 -29.31
CA GLU A 271 4.48 -12.22 -29.59
C GLU A 271 3.73 -11.78 -28.31
N GLY A 272 3.32 -12.74 -27.48
CA GLY A 272 2.71 -12.46 -26.18
C GLY A 272 3.66 -11.73 -25.23
N GLU A 273 4.94 -12.15 -25.18
CA GLU A 273 5.96 -11.45 -24.39
C GLU A 273 6.24 -10.05 -24.91
N ALA A 274 6.31 -9.88 -26.24
CA ALA A 274 6.50 -8.57 -26.86
C ALA A 274 5.32 -7.62 -26.56
N GLU A 275 4.07 -8.10 -26.59
CA GLU A 275 2.91 -7.31 -26.18
C GLU A 275 2.89 -7.02 -24.67
N LEU A 276 3.29 -7.97 -23.83
CA LEU A 276 3.39 -7.75 -22.39
C LEU A 276 4.47 -6.71 -22.05
N ALA A 277 5.58 -6.69 -22.77
CA ALA A 277 6.62 -5.67 -22.63
C ALA A 277 6.10 -4.27 -22.97
N LYS A 278 5.00 -4.15 -23.73
CA LYS A 278 4.33 -2.87 -23.98
C LYS A 278 3.53 -2.34 -22.79
N ILE A 279 3.36 -3.11 -21.73
CA ILE A 279 2.60 -2.68 -20.56
C ILE A 279 3.57 -1.94 -19.61
N PRO A 280 3.24 -0.75 -19.09
CA PRO A 280 4.10 -0.03 -18.15
C PRO A 280 4.52 -0.90 -16.96
N PHE A 281 5.79 -0.82 -16.53
CA PHE A 281 6.38 -1.81 -15.60
C PHE A 281 5.55 -2.05 -14.33
N PHE A 282 4.98 -0.99 -13.75
CA PHE A 282 4.29 -1.02 -12.46
C PHE A 282 2.97 -1.81 -12.49
N VAL A 283 2.28 -1.86 -13.64
CA VAL A 283 1.08 -2.70 -13.83
C VAL A 283 1.37 -4.04 -14.54
N ARG A 284 2.57 -4.20 -15.13
CA ARG A 284 2.94 -5.38 -15.93
C ARG A 284 2.82 -6.68 -15.15
N GLY A 285 3.22 -6.70 -13.88
CA GLY A 285 3.11 -7.88 -13.02
C GLY A 285 1.67 -8.36 -12.84
N LYS A 286 0.72 -7.44 -12.64
CA LYS A 286 -0.72 -7.74 -12.59
C LYS A 286 -1.21 -8.31 -13.90
N VAL A 287 -0.88 -7.66 -15.02
CA VAL A 287 -1.38 -8.09 -16.33
C VAL A 287 -0.86 -9.49 -16.68
N ARG A 288 0.42 -9.76 -16.44
CA ARG A 288 0.99 -11.11 -16.61
C ARG A 288 0.16 -12.15 -15.83
N LYS A 289 -0.12 -11.91 -14.55
CA LYS A 289 -0.89 -12.83 -13.71
C LYS A 289 -2.32 -13.01 -14.14
N ASN A 290 -3.01 -11.92 -14.45
CA ASN A 290 -4.38 -11.95 -14.93
C ASN A 290 -4.47 -12.77 -16.22
N THR A 291 -3.54 -12.56 -17.15
CA THR A 291 -3.47 -13.33 -18.40
C THR A 291 -3.15 -14.80 -18.14
N GLU A 292 -2.24 -15.11 -17.22
CA GLU A 292 -1.94 -16.50 -16.86
C GLU A 292 -3.13 -17.20 -16.18
N THR A 293 -3.87 -16.51 -15.31
CA THR A 293 -5.09 -17.04 -14.69
C THR A 293 -6.18 -17.28 -15.73
N TYR A 294 -6.43 -16.30 -16.60
CA TYR A 294 -7.36 -16.43 -17.72
C TYR A 294 -7.04 -17.63 -18.61
N ALA A 295 -5.76 -17.81 -18.94
CA ALA A 295 -5.31 -18.90 -19.78
C ALA A 295 -5.50 -20.26 -19.10
N ARG A 296 -5.22 -20.37 -17.80
CA ARG A 296 -5.52 -21.60 -17.02
C ARG A 296 -7.01 -21.91 -17.00
N GLU A 297 -7.86 -20.91 -16.77
CA GLU A 297 -9.32 -21.08 -16.73
C GLU A 297 -9.91 -21.52 -18.08
N ARG A 298 -9.34 -21.04 -19.20
CA ARG A 298 -9.72 -21.45 -20.55
C ARG A 298 -8.99 -22.69 -21.08
N GLY A 299 -8.07 -23.26 -20.31
CA GLY A 299 -7.28 -24.42 -20.73
C GLY A 299 -6.33 -24.13 -21.89
N LEU A 300 -5.88 -22.88 -22.05
CA LEU A 300 -4.89 -22.50 -23.06
C LEU A 300 -3.51 -23.03 -22.64
N ALA A 301 -2.77 -23.62 -23.58
CA ALA A 301 -1.41 -24.08 -23.35
C ALA A 301 -0.35 -22.99 -23.60
N VAL A 302 -0.66 -22.06 -24.51
CA VAL A 302 0.23 -20.97 -24.94
C VAL A 302 -0.51 -19.65 -24.81
N ILE A 303 0.17 -18.64 -24.25
CA ILE A 303 -0.30 -17.26 -24.17
C ILE A 303 0.33 -16.46 -25.30
N ASP A 304 -0.48 -16.07 -26.27
CA ASP A 304 -0.11 -15.15 -27.35
C ASP A 304 -0.68 -13.75 -27.14
N SER A 305 -0.52 -12.88 -28.14
CA SER A 305 -1.02 -11.51 -28.11
C SER A 305 -2.55 -11.44 -27.99
N GLU A 306 -3.28 -12.34 -28.66
CA GLU A 306 -4.74 -12.42 -28.60
C GLU A 306 -5.21 -12.80 -27.20
N ALA A 307 -4.64 -13.86 -26.61
CA ALA A 307 -4.97 -14.29 -25.24
C ALA A 307 -4.76 -13.16 -24.22
N LEU A 308 -3.72 -12.34 -24.39
CA LEU A 308 -3.47 -11.16 -23.55
C LEU A 308 -4.59 -10.11 -23.70
N TYR A 309 -5.01 -9.79 -24.93
CA TYR A 309 -6.09 -8.83 -25.16
C TYR A 309 -7.44 -9.32 -24.64
N GLU A 310 -7.75 -10.61 -24.78
CA GLU A 310 -8.98 -11.19 -24.24
C GLU A 310 -8.99 -11.20 -22.70
N ALA A 311 -7.85 -11.53 -22.07
CA ALA A 311 -7.70 -11.44 -20.63
C ALA A 311 -7.91 -10.01 -20.12
N LYS A 312 -7.36 -9.01 -20.83
CA LYS A 312 -7.62 -7.60 -20.52
C LYS A 312 -9.12 -7.29 -20.57
N ALA A 313 -9.83 -7.73 -21.61
CA ALA A 313 -11.27 -7.50 -21.73
C ALA A 313 -12.09 -8.22 -20.63
N HIS A 314 -11.63 -9.38 -20.17
CA HIS A 314 -12.25 -10.13 -19.07
C HIS A 314 -12.14 -9.42 -17.72
N PHE A 315 -10.96 -8.90 -17.38
CA PHE A 315 -10.68 -8.23 -16.10
C PHE A 315 -10.90 -6.70 -16.09
N SER A 316 -11.31 -6.11 -17.21
CA SER A 316 -11.69 -4.68 -17.28
C SER A 316 -13.19 -4.43 -17.04
N ARG A 317 -13.98 -5.48 -16.74
CA ARG A 317 -15.37 -5.39 -16.30
C ARG A 317 -15.45 -5.35 -14.79
#